data_AF-A0A293MT00-F1
#
_entry.id   AF-A0A293MT00-F1
#
_cell.length_a   1.000
_cell.length_b   1.000
_cell.length_c   1.000
_cell.angle_alpha   90.00
_cell.angle_beta   90.00
_cell.angle_gamma   90.00
#
_symmetry.space_group_name_H-M   'P 1'
#
loop_
_entity.id
_entity.type
_entity.pdbx_description
1 polymer ?
#
loop_
_entity_poly.entity_id
_entity_poly.type
_entity_poly.pdbx_seq_one_letter_code
_entity_poly.pdbx_strand_id
1 'polypeptide(L)'
;MIARVFNAICEQQELRGHVVQQGGAKALLKLSQENTKNGKLIAAQALARLGITINPEVAFPGQRAVEVIRPLQELLHPECSALQNFESLMALTNLALVSNSVRQRMIKDVCIIALAFHNYGIYPPACLHLCHLI
;
A
#
# COMPACT_ATOMS: atom_id res chain seq x y z
N MET A 1 17.90 -8.21 -1.95
CA MET A 1 18.69 -7.14 -1.30
C MET A 1 18.11 -5.76 -1.55
N ILE A 2 17.85 -5.36 -2.81
CA ILE A 2 17.36 -4.02 -3.20
C ILE A 2 16.08 -3.59 -2.45
N ALA A 3 15.08 -4.45 -2.32
CA ALA A 3 13.83 -4.13 -1.62
C ALA A 3 14.05 -3.73 -0.14
N ARG A 4 15.01 -4.36 0.56
CA ARG A 4 15.34 -4.03 1.96
C ARG A 4 15.92 -2.63 2.08
N VAL A 5 16.78 -2.25 1.15
CA VAL A 5 17.39 -0.90 1.12
C VAL A 5 16.31 0.16 0.88
N PHE A 6 15.44 -0.04 -0.11
CA PHE A 6 14.32 0.88 -0.32
C PHE A 6 13.41 0.97 0.90
N ASN A 7 13.08 -0.16 1.54
CA ASN A 7 12.21 -0.15 2.70
C ASN A 7 12.83 0.61 3.90
N ALA A 8 14.14 0.45 4.12
CA ALA A 8 14.87 1.19 5.15
C ALA A 8 14.92 2.70 4.86
N ILE A 9 15.10 3.10 3.60
CA ILE A 9 15.03 4.51 3.19
C ILE A 9 13.61 5.05 3.39
N CYS A 10 12.59 4.29 2.98
CA CYS A 10 11.19 4.68 3.14
C CYS A 10 10.73 4.70 4.59
N GLU A 11 11.47 4.11 5.53
CA GLU A 11 11.23 4.28 6.97
C GLU A 11 11.37 5.76 7.37
N GLN A 12 12.37 6.44 6.81
CA GLN A 12 12.62 7.87 7.02
C GLN A 12 11.65 8.69 6.18
N GLN A 13 10.67 9.31 6.82
CA GLN A 13 9.60 10.06 6.15
C GLN A 13 10.13 11.17 5.24
N GLU A 14 11.16 11.89 5.67
CA GLU A 14 11.82 12.98 4.91
C GLU A 14 12.44 12.51 3.58
N LEU A 15 12.84 11.24 3.48
CA LEU A 15 13.47 10.70 2.28
C LEU A 15 12.45 10.18 1.24
N ARG A 16 11.19 9.96 1.63
CA ARG A 16 10.15 9.38 0.76
C ARG A 16 9.90 10.21 -0.49
N GLY A 17 9.95 11.54 -0.38
CA GLY A 17 9.82 12.45 -1.53
C GLY A 17 10.92 12.25 -2.56
N HIS A 18 12.17 12.12 -2.11
CA HIS A 18 13.32 11.84 -2.98
C HIS A 18 13.20 10.47 -3.66
N VAL A 19 12.74 9.44 -2.93
CA VAL A 19 12.50 8.11 -3.50
C VAL A 19 11.50 8.18 -4.67
N VAL A 20 10.40 8.91 -4.53
CA VAL A 20 9.41 9.07 -5.61
C VAL A 20 10.02 9.83 -6.79
N GLN A 21 10.70 10.95 -6.55
CA GLN A 21 11.31 11.77 -7.60
C GLN A 21 12.33 10.99 -8.43
N GLN A 22 13.11 10.12 -7.80
CA GLN A 22 14.13 9.29 -8.48
C GLN A 22 13.54 8.03 -9.13
N GLY A 23 12.21 7.93 -9.25
CA GLY A 23 11.54 6.79 -9.88
C GLY A 23 11.48 5.52 -9.02
N GLY A 24 11.78 5.64 -7.72
CA GLY A 24 11.76 4.52 -6.78
C GLY A 24 10.40 3.84 -6.65
N ALA A 25 9.29 4.59 -6.76
CA ALA A 25 7.94 4.01 -6.78
C ALA A 25 7.75 3.01 -7.94
N LYS A 26 8.28 3.30 -9.13
CA LYS A 26 8.23 2.40 -10.29
C LYS A 26 9.09 1.16 -10.06
N ALA A 27 10.30 1.34 -9.52
CA ALA A 27 11.20 0.23 -9.22
C ALA A 27 10.62 -0.71 -8.15
N LEU A 28 10.05 -0.13 -7.08
CA LEU A 28 9.38 -0.87 -6.01
C LEU A 28 8.17 -1.66 -6.51
N LEU A 29 7.38 -1.09 -7.42
CA LEU A 29 6.25 -1.79 -8.02
C LEU A 29 6.70 -3.05 -8.76
N LYS A 30 7.76 -2.95 -9.58
CA LYS A 30 8.35 -4.12 -10.24
C LYS A 30 8.89 -5.13 -9.22
N LEU A 31 9.56 -4.68 -8.16
CA LEU A 31 10.08 -5.55 -7.09
C LEU A 31 8.98 -6.22 -6.26
N SER A 32 7.78 -5.64 -6.19
CA SER A 32 6.64 -6.30 -5.53
C SER A 32 6.05 -7.42 -6.40
N GLN A 33 6.26 -7.39 -7.71
CA GLN A 33 5.77 -8.40 -8.65
C GLN A 33 6.81 -9.51 -8.91
N GLU A 34 8.07 -9.14 -9.10
CA GLU A 34 9.18 -10.03 -9.53
C GLU A 34 10.28 -10.10 -8.47
N ASN A 35 10.07 -10.90 -7.41
CA ASN A 35 11.04 -11.09 -6.34
C ASN A 35 10.75 -12.36 -5.55
N THR A 36 11.63 -12.69 -4.60
CA THR A 36 11.39 -13.70 -3.56
C THR A 36 10.14 -13.36 -2.74
N LYS A 37 9.45 -14.36 -2.14
CA LYS A 37 8.24 -14.13 -1.31
C LYS A 37 8.44 -12.99 -0.31
N ASN A 38 9.53 -13.04 0.47
CA ASN A 38 9.86 -11.99 1.44
C ASN A 38 10.22 -10.65 0.78
N GLY A 39 10.94 -10.69 -0.35
CA GLY A 39 11.31 -9.47 -1.08
C GLY A 39 10.09 -8.72 -1.63
N LYS A 40 9.04 -9.44 -2.05
CA LYS A 40 7.78 -8.84 -2.50
C LYS A 40 7.07 -8.11 -1.37
N LEU A 41 6.95 -8.74 -0.20
CA LEU A 41 6.33 -8.12 0.98
C LEU A 41 7.09 -6.88 1.46
N ILE A 42 8.43 -6.94 1.47
CA ILE A 42 9.26 -5.78 1.84
C ILE A 42 9.09 -4.63 0.83
N ALA A 43 9.02 -4.94 -0.46
CA ALA A 43 8.79 -3.94 -1.50
C ALA A 43 7.38 -3.34 -1.41
N ALA A 44 6.37 -4.16 -1.14
CA ALA A 44 5.00 -3.72 -0.88
C ALA A 44 4.92 -2.81 0.34
N GLN A 45 5.63 -3.12 1.43
CA GLN A 45 5.66 -2.27 2.63
C GLN A 45 6.28 -0.90 2.34
N ALA A 46 7.35 -0.86 1.54
CA ALA A 46 7.92 0.40 1.09
C ALA A 46 6.92 1.21 0.24
N LEU A 47 6.17 0.56 -0.66
CA LEU A 47 5.08 1.21 -1.42
C LEU A 47 3.99 1.76 -0.49
N ALA A 48 3.61 1.02 0.55
CA ALA A 48 2.64 1.49 1.55
C ALA A 48 3.12 2.79 2.21
N ARG A 49 4.37 2.82 2.69
CA ARG A 49 4.99 4.02 3.30
C ARG A 49 4.97 5.24 2.38
N LEU A 50 5.22 5.04 1.08
CA LEU A 50 5.09 6.12 0.08
C LEU A 50 3.62 6.59 -0.04
N GLY A 51 2.67 5.68 -0.19
CA GLY A 51 1.24 5.99 -0.32
C GLY A 51 0.59 6.63 0.90
N ILE A 52 1.17 6.45 2.10
CA ILE A 52 0.71 7.11 3.33
C ILE A 52 1.02 8.62 3.31
N THR A 53 2.19 9.00 2.78
CA THR A 53 2.76 10.35 3.02
C THR A 53 2.82 11.23 1.78
N ILE A 54 2.98 10.64 0.60
CA ILE A 54 3.03 11.37 -0.66
C ILE A 54 1.65 11.28 -1.30
N ASN A 55 1.16 12.39 -1.86
CA ASN A 55 -0.09 12.39 -2.63
C ASN A 55 -0.06 11.22 -3.65
N PRO A 56 -1.00 10.26 -3.59
CA PRO A 56 -0.97 9.09 -4.46
C PRO A 56 -1.02 9.42 -5.95
N GLU A 57 -1.60 10.56 -6.35
CA GLU A 57 -1.56 11.02 -7.74
C GLU A 57 -0.14 11.36 -8.21
N VAL A 58 0.71 11.78 -7.28
CA VAL A 58 2.13 12.07 -7.53
C VAL A 58 2.99 10.81 -7.38
N ALA A 59 2.73 10.00 -6.36
CA ALA A 59 3.50 8.78 -6.10
C ALA A 59 3.24 7.67 -7.15
N PHE A 60 1.98 7.53 -7.56
CA PHE A 60 1.48 6.45 -8.41
C PHE A 60 0.59 6.98 -9.56
N PRO A 61 1.10 7.88 -10.43
CA PRO A 61 0.27 8.50 -11.45
C PRO A 61 -0.27 7.48 -12.47
N GLY A 62 -1.51 7.69 -12.90
CA GLY A 62 -2.19 6.91 -13.92
C GLY A 62 -2.44 5.47 -13.49
N GLN A 63 -2.10 4.51 -14.37
CA GLN A 63 -2.35 3.08 -14.15
C GLN A 63 -1.64 2.52 -12.90
N ARG A 64 -0.56 3.16 -12.44
CA ARG A 64 0.20 2.72 -11.26
C ARG A 64 -0.64 2.75 -9.98
N ALA A 65 -1.59 3.68 -9.85
CA ALA A 65 -2.51 3.72 -8.71
C ALA A 65 -3.39 2.47 -8.61
N VAL A 66 -3.67 1.81 -9.75
CA VAL A 66 -4.43 0.55 -9.79
C VAL A 66 -3.51 -0.65 -9.55
N GLU A 67 -2.30 -0.64 -10.12
CA GLU A 67 -1.33 -1.73 -9.98
C GLU A 67 -0.81 -1.88 -8.54
N VAL A 68 -0.68 -0.78 -7.79
CA VAL A 68 -0.18 -0.80 -6.41
C VAL A 68 -1.17 -1.45 -5.42
N ILE A 69 -2.45 -1.55 -5.78
CA ILE A 69 -3.50 -2.12 -4.91
C ILE A 69 -3.18 -3.58 -4.54
N ARG A 70 -2.77 -4.39 -5.52
CA ARG A 70 -2.52 -5.82 -5.30
C ARG A 70 -1.36 -6.07 -4.33
N PRO A 71 -0.17 -5.45 -4.49
CA PRO A 71 0.90 -5.51 -3.49
C PRO A 71 0.47 -5.09 -2.08
N LEU A 72 -0.37 -4.05 -1.96
CA LEU A 72 -0.86 -3.60 -0.66
C LEU A 72 -1.81 -4.64 -0.04
N GLN A 73 -2.69 -5.27 -0.82
CA GLN A 73 -3.55 -6.34 -0.33
C GLN A 73 -2.77 -7.57 0.14
N GLU A 74 -1.65 -7.91 -0.50
CA GLU A 74 -0.78 -9.00 -0.05
C GLU A 74 -0.24 -8.76 1.37
N LEU A 75 -0.04 -7.50 1.75
CA LEU A 75 0.36 -7.14 3.11
C LEU A 75 -0.75 -7.31 4.14
N LEU A 76 -2.01 -7.55 3.76
CA LEU A 76 -3.12 -7.79 4.69
C LEU A 76 -3.25 -9.28 5.08
N HIS A 77 -2.35 -10.14 4.61
CA HIS A 77 -2.35 -11.55 4.95
C HIS A 77 -2.09 -11.74 6.47
N PRO A 78 -2.76 -12.69 7.15
CA PRO A 78 -2.58 -12.93 8.60
C PRO A 78 -1.15 -13.29 9.02
N GLU A 79 -0.34 -13.82 8.09
CA GLU A 79 1.08 -14.11 8.33
C GLU A 79 1.99 -12.87 8.26
N CYS A 80 1.50 -11.73 7.79
CA CYS A 80 2.26 -10.48 7.78
C CYS A 80 2.25 -9.83 9.16
N SER A 81 3.19 -8.92 9.41
CA SER A 81 3.24 -8.23 10.70
C SER A 81 2.10 -7.23 10.85
N ALA A 82 1.69 -6.96 12.10
CA ALA A 82 0.68 -5.96 12.39
C ALA A 82 1.03 -4.57 11.81
N LEU A 83 2.33 -4.21 11.82
CA LEU A 83 2.82 -2.97 11.22
C LEU A 83 2.60 -2.94 9.69
N GLN A 84 2.90 -4.05 9.01
CA GLN A 84 2.66 -4.18 7.55
C GLN A 84 1.17 -4.07 7.22
N ASN A 85 0.31 -4.72 8.01
CA ASN A 85 -1.13 -4.60 7.83
C ASN A 85 -1.58 -3.14 8.01
N PHE A 86 -1.13 -2.48 9.09
CA PHE A 86 -1.50 -1.11 9.43
C PHE A 86 -1.07 -0.09 8.36
N GLU A 87 0.21 -0.14 7.94
CA GLU A 87 0.73 0.73 6.89
C GLU A 87 0.01 0.52 5.55
N SER A 88 -0.30 -0.75 5.22
CA SER A 88 -1.05 -1.07 4.01
C SER A 88 -2.46 -0.48 4.02
N LEU A 89 -3.18 -0.64 5.14
CA LEU A 89 -4.53 -0.08 5.28
C LEU A 89 -4.53 1.44 5.13
N MET A 90 -3.60 2.14 5.78
CA MET A 90 -3.49 3.60 5.63
C MET A 90 -3.24 4.02 4.18
N ALA A 91 -2.34 3.33 3.47
CA ALA A 91 -2.06 3.60 2.07
C ALA A 91 -3.27 3.34 1.16
N LEU A 92 -4.01 2.25 1.40
CA LEU A 92 -5.25 1.91 0.69
C LEU A 92 -6.34 2.96 0.92
N THR A 93 -6.48 3.48 2.14
CA THR A 93 -7.41 4.58 2.43
C THR A 93 -7.08 5.83 1.63
N ASN A 94 -5.81 6.22 1.55
CA ASN A 94 -5.40 7.36 0.74
C ASN A 94 -5.64 7.12 -0.77
N LEU A 95 -5.41 5.89 -1.26
CA LEU A 95 -5.66 5.50 -2.65
C LEU A 95 -7.15 5.52 -3.01
N ALA A 96 -8.03 5.11 -2.09
CA ALA A 96 -9.48 5.12 -2.31
C ALA A 96 -10.03 6.53 -2.60
N LEU A 97 -9.34 7.58 -2.16
CA LEU A 97 -9.71 8.98 -2.41
C LEU A 97 -9.34 9.46 -3.82
N VAL A 98 -8.46 8.76 -4.53
CA VAL A 98 -7.89 9.21 -5.82
C VAL A 98 -8.92 9.16 -6.95
N SER A 99 -9.58 8.02 -7.15
CA SER A 99 -10.50 7.86 -8.28
C SER A 99 -11.52 6.74 -8.09
N ASN A 100 -12.62 6.82 -8.85
CA ASN A 100 -13.62 5.76 -8.93
C ASN A 100 -13.05 4.43 -9.44
N SER A 101 -12.06 4.46 -10.34
CA SER A 101 -11.46 3.23 -10.88
C SER A 101 -10.61 2.48 -9.84
N VAL A 102 -9.89 3.22 -8.98
CA VAL A 102 -9.18 2.65 -7.82
C VAL A 102 -10.17 2.02 -6.85
N ARG A 103 -11.26 2.72 -6.52
CA ARG A 103 -12.33 2.17 -5.67
C ARG A 103 -12.94 0.90 -6.26
N GLN A 104 -13.32 0.89 -7.54
CA GLN A 104 -13.86 -0.30 -8.20
C GLN A 104 -12.89 -1.49 -8.18
N ARG A 105 -11.59 -1.24 -8.35
CA ARG A 105 -10.59 -2.30 -8.26
C ARG A 105 -10.49 -2.84 -6.83
N MET A 106 -10.48 -1.97 -5.83
CA MET A 106 -10.50 -2.37 -4.42
C MET A 106 -11.75 -3.19 -4.10
N ILE A 107 -12.94 -2.78 -4.58
CA ILE A 107 -14.23 -3.47 -4.39
C ILE A 107 -14.26 -4.84 -5.07
N LYS A 108 -13.64 -4.98 -6.25
CA LYS A 108 -13.55 -6.28 -6.90
C LYS A 108 -12.75 -7.29 -6.06
N ASP A 109 -11.86 -6.79 -5.22
CA ASP A 109 -10.97 -7.55 -4.35
C ASP A 109 -11.38 -7.41 -2.84
N VAL A 110 -12.56 -6.84 -2.53
CA VAL A 110 -12.98 -6.31 -1.19
C VAL A 110 -13.17 -7.34 -0.08
N CYS A 111 -13.22 -8.63 -0.41
CA CYS A 111 -13.45 -9.67 0.60
C CYS A 111 -12.35 -9.66 1.70
N ILE A 112 -11.13 -9.22 1.36
CA ILE A 112 -9.98 -9.23 2.29
C ILE A 112 -10.06 -8.10 3.33
N ILE A 113 -10.54 -6.91 2.96
CA ILE A 113 -10.61 -5.75 3.85
C ILE A 113 -11.68 -5.99 4.94
N ALA A 114 -12.85 -6.51 4.55
CA ALA A 114 -13.92 -6.84 5.49
C ALA A 114 -13.55 -8.00 6.45
N LEU A 115 -12.83 -9.03 5.96
CA LEU A 115 -12.34 -10.15 6.78
C LEU A 115 -11.23 -9.72 7.76
N ALA A 116 -10.37 -8.78 7.38
CA ALA A 116 -9.36 -8.22 8.27
C ALA A 116 -10.00 -7.45 9.44
N PHE A 117 -11.09 -6.71 9.22
CA PHE A 117 -11.79 -6.01 10.31
C PHE A 117 -12.50 -6.95 11.29
N HIS A 118 -13.09 -8.05 10.80
CA HIS A 118 -13.79 -8.99 11.67
C HIS A 118 -12.84 -9.81 12.57
N ASN A 119 -11.66 -10.18 12.09
CA ASN A 119 -10.71 -10.99 12.87
C ASN A 119 -9.94 -10.20 13.93
N TYR A 120 -9.70 -8.90 13.73
CA TYR A 120 -8.83 -8.12 14.62
C TYR A 120 -9.57 -7.30 15.69
N GLY A 121 -10.89 -7.11 15.58
CA GLY A 121 -11.66 -6.32 16.56
C GLY A 121 -11.25 -4.84 16.66
N ILE A 122 -10.39 -4.38 15.76
CA ILE A 122 -9.87 -3.02 15.69
C ILE A 122 -10.68 -2.31 14.61
N TYR A 123 -11.44 -1.28 15.03
CA TYR A 123 -12.05 -0.29 14.15
C TYR A 123 -11.18 0.98 14.21
N PRO A 124 -10.15 1.14 13.36
CA PRO A 124 -9.48 2.43 13.24
C PRO A 124 -10.50 3.45 12.70
N PRO A 125 -10.49 4.72 13.14
CA PRO A 125 -11.35 5.76 12.58
C PRO A 125 -11.18 5.92 11.05
N ALA A 126 -10.02 5.55 10.50
CA ALA A 126 -9.75 5.51 9.06
C ALA A 126 -10.65 4.51 8.30
N CYS A 127 -11.14 3.46 8.96
CA CYS A 127 -11.92 2.39 8.34
C CYS A 127 -13.42 2.71 8.32
N LEU A 128 -13.91 3.50 9.29
CA LEU A 128 -15.22 4.11 9.19
C LEU A 128 -15.30 4.99 7.95
N HIS A 129 -14.25 5.79 7.68
CA HIS A 129 -14.19 6.61 6.48
C HIS A 129 -14.20 5.77 5.20
N LEU A 130 -13.48 4.63 5.17
CA LEU A 130 -13.48 3.73 4.03
C LEU A 130 -14.87 3.09 3.79
N CYS A 131 -15.59 2.69 4.83
CA CYS A 131 -16.97 2.17 4.72
C CYS A 131 -17.99 3.22 4.25
N HIS A 132 -17.72 4.51 4.40
CA HIS A 132 -18.58 5.59 3.91
C HIS A 132 -18.21 6.08 2.49
N LEU A 133 -17.00 5.77 2.02
CA LEU A 133 -16.45 6.16 0.71
C LEU A 133 -16.61 5.06 -0.36
N ILE A 134 -17.02 3.86 0.04
CA ILE A 134 -17.34 2.70 -0.80
C ILE A 134 -18.85 2.49 -0.74
#